data_AF-A0A9E2P3Z3-F1
#
_entry.id   AF-A0A9E2P3Z3-F1
#
_cell.length_a   1.000
_cell.length_b   1.000
_cell.length_c   1.000
_cell.angle_alpha   90.00
_cell.angle_beta   90.00
_cell.angle_gamma   90.00
#
_symmetry.space_group_name_H-M   'P 1'
#
loop_
_entity.id
_entity.type
_entity.pdbx_description
1 polymer ?
#
loop_
_entity_poly.entity_id
_entity_poly.type
_entity_poly.pdbx_seq_one_letter_code
_entity_poly.pdbx_strand_id
1 'polypeptide(L)' 'EVAVGDRVELFGAHRMLDDAGAAAGTIGYELLSAITARVPRIYVG' A
#
# COMPACT_ATOMS: atom_id res chain seq x y z
N GLU A 1 -17.64 4.13 -13.07
CA GLU A 1 -16.65 4.95 -13.80
C GLU A 1 -15.56 5.33 -12.81
N VAL A 2 -14.32 5.53 -13.25
CA VAL A 2 -13.18 5.92 -12.39
C VAL A 2 -12.74 7.32 -12.80
N ALA A 3 -12.53 8.20 -11.82
CA ALA A 3 -12.23 9.61 -12.03
C ALA A 3 -11.03 10.11 -11.20
N VAL A 4 -10.52 11.29 -11.55
CA VAL A 4 -9.45 11.96 -10.79
C VAL A 4 -9.95 12.32 -9.40
N GLY A 5 -9.16 11.94 -8.38
CA GLY A 5 -9.48 12.15 -6.97
C GLY A 5 -10.07 10.93 -6.28
N ASP A 6 -10.44 9.88 -7.03
CA ASP A 6 -10.88 8.62 -6.44
C ASP A 6 -9.77 7.97 -5.60
N ARG A 7 -10.17 7.31 -4.52
CA ARG A 7 -9.23 6.60 -3.64
C ARG A 7 -8.73 5.33 -4.30
N VAL A 8 -7.43 5.09 -4.15
CA VAL A 8 -6.76 3.84 -4.52
C VAL A 8 -6.20 3.17 -3.28
N GLU A 9 -6.35 1.86 -3.22
CA GLU A 9 -5.70 1.00 -2.22
C GLU A 9 -4.49 0.32 -2.85
N LEU A 10 -3.28 0.56 -2.28
CA LEU A 10 -2.05 -0.10 -2.74
C LEU A 10 -1.87 -1.48 -2.09
N PHE A 11 -2.21 -1.59 -0.82
CA PHE A 11 -2.35 -2.82 -0.03
C PHE A 11 -3.24 -2.50 1.19
N GLY A 12 -4.07 -3.45 1.61
CA GLY A 12 -5.11 -3.24 2.62
C GLY A 12 -6.17 -4.34 2.61
N ALA A 13 -7.40 -3.99 2.95
CA ALA A 13 -8.50 -4.94 3.09
C ALA A 13 -8.90 -5.63 1.76
N HIS A 14 -8.68 -4.96 0.64
CA HIS A 14 -9.06 -5.43 -0.71
C HIS A 14 -7.86 -5.94 -1.52
N ARG A 15 -6.63 -5.65 -1.08
CA ARG A 15 -5.39 -6.16 -1.67
C ARG A 15 -4.40 -6.60 -0.59
N MET A 16 -4.23 -7.92 -0.46
CA MET A 16 -3.35 -8.49 0.55
C MET A 16 -1.89 -8.04 0.36
N LEU A 17 -1.20 -7.85 1.49
CA LEU A 17 0.17 -7.33 1.52
C LEU A 17 1.15 -8.26 0.76
N ASP A 18 1.03 -9.58 0.96
CA ASP A 18 1.92 -10.55 0.33
C ASP A 18 1.71 -10.60 -1.19
N ASP A 19 0.46 -10.53 -1.66
CA ASP A 19 0.15 -10.45 -3.09
C ASP A 19 0.70 -9.17 -3.72
N ALA A 20 0.61 -8.04 -2.99
CA ALA A 20 1.21 -6.78 -3.43
C ALA A 20 2.74 -6.87 -3.49
N GLY A 21 3.38 -7.51 -2.52
CA GLY A 21 4.82 -7.75 -2.50
C GLY A 21 5.27 -8.59 -3.69
N ALA A 22 4.61 -9.73 -3.89
CA ALA A 22 4.91 -10.64 -5.01
C ALA A 22 4.75 -9.95 -6.37
N ALA A 23 3.68 -9.15 -6.55
CA ALA A 23 3.47 -8.37 -7.75
C ALA A 23 4.54 -7.29 -7.98
N ALA A 24 5.15 -6.77 -6.90
CA ALA A 24 6.26 -5.82 -6.95
C ALA A 24 7.64 -6.50 -7.07
N GLY A 25 7.70 -7.84 -7.13
CA GLY A 25 8.95 -8.60 -7.20
C GLY A 25 9.70 -8.65 -5.86
N THR A 26 9.00 -8.50 -4.74
CA THR A 26 9.56 -8.52 -3.37
C THR A 26 8.61 -9.23 -2.38
N ILE A 27 8.82 -9.07 -1.07
CA ILE A 27 8.02 -9.60 0.03
C ILE A 27 7.27 -8.48 0.77
N GLY A 28 6.19 -8.82 1.48
CA GLY A 28 5.36 -7.86 2.20
C GLY A 28 6.12 -7.00 3.23
N TYR A 29 7.14 -7.57 3.87
CA TYR A 29 7.96 -6.85 4.84
C TYR A 29 8.71 -5.66 4.22
N GLU A 30 9.20 -5.80 3.00
CA GLU A 30 9.89 -4.71 2.30
C GLU A 30 8.91 -3.58 1.95
N LEU A 31 7.66 -3.89 1.59
CA LEU A 31 6.63 -2.86 1.38
C LEU A 31 6.33 -2.04 2.65
N LEU A 32 6.29 -2.68 3.82
CA LEU A 32 6.04 -1.99 5.09
C LEU A 32 7.24 -1.16 5.58
N SER A 33 8.45 -1.66 5.36
CA SER A 33 9.69 -1.06 5.88
C SER A 33 10.30 -0.02 4.94
N ALA A 34 10.02 -0.07 3.64
CA ALA A 34 10.54 0.87 2.65
C ALA A 34 9.71 2.16 2.50
N ILE A 35 8.73 2.41 3.38
CA ILE A 35 7.92 3.63 3.36
C ILE A 35 8.73 4.83 3.88
N THR A 36 9.22 5.64 2.95
CA THR A 36 10.00 6.85 3.22
C THR A 36 9.22 7.95 3.95
N ALA A 37 9.93 8.96 4.46
CA ALA A 37 9.36 10.10 5.19
C ALA A 37 8.38 10.96 4.36
N ARG A 38 8.36 10.84 3.03
CA ARG A 38 7.44 11.60 2.16
C ARG A 38 5.97 11.19 2.36
N VAL A 39 5.71 9.95 2.80
CA VAL A 39 4.35 9.45 2.98
C VAL A 39 3.84 9.84 4.37
N PRO A 40 2.77 10.65 4.47
CA PRO A 40 2.19 11.02 5.77
C PRO A 40 1.61 9.79 6.48
N ARG A 41 1.82 9.71 7.79
CA ARG A 41 1.29 8.63 8.64
C ARG A 41 0.05 9.14 9.38
N ILE A 42 -1.04 8.40 9.27
CA ILE A 42 -2.31 8.68 9.97
C ILE A 42 -2.57 7.48 10.88
N TYR A 43 -2.61 7.71 12.19
CA TYR A 43 -2.89 6.67 13.17
C TYR A 43 -4.38 6.68 13.49
N VAL A 44 -5.05 5.58 13.19
CA VAL A 44 -6.45 5.32 13.51
C VAL A 44 -6.46 4.15 14.50
N GLY A 45 -7.12 4.35 15.65
CA GLY A 45 -7.06 3.45 16.81
C GLY A 45 -7.48 2.02 16.49
#